data_AF-A0AAD5E517-F1
#
_entry.id   AF-A0AAD5E517-F1
#
_cell.length_a   1.000
_cell.length_b   1.000
_cell.length_c   1.000
_cell.angle_alpha   90.00
_cell.angle_beta   90.00
_cell.angle_gamma   90.00
#
_symmetry.space_group_name_H-M   'P 1'
#
loop_
_entity.id
_entity.type
_entity.pdbx_description
1 polymer ?
#
loop_
_entity_poly.entity_id
_entity_poly.type
_entity_poly.pdbx_seq_one_letter_code
_entity_poly.pdbx_strand_id
1 'polypeptide(L)'
;MPLEFDNNLWEANPRQLSLETAAVYPANKKKPSPYIKDYADLSAETHNSSHIVCKGNKCEERANAVIVVLCRNSELVPMRRTLREFEDRFNRKYQYPYVFLNDEPFNNEFKTSIKALTNSKVIFGDINEEMWSYPDFVNQSVAANQLQDYQARGVMYGGSLSYRHMCRFNSGFFYNHPLVQPYEYYWRVEPGVHFYCDLDYDPFLYMQKNGKQYGFNIALQEIPETIPTLWDHTMNFAHLNQLNTTLLRFFGNPMDGYNLCHFWSNFEIANLNLWRRPEYQAYFHYLDSTGNFFYERWGDAIVHSLAAGMFLNKSEVHFFDDIGYKVSSLKD
;
A
#
# COMPACT_ATOMS: atom_id res chain seq x y z
N MET A 1 -10.67 19.52 -41.92
CA MET A 1 -10.30 20.82 -41.33
C MET A 1 -10.00 20.56 -39.87
N PRO A 2 -8.76 20.78 -39.40
CA PRO A 2 -8.45 20.61 -37.98
C PRO A 2 -9.12 21.74 -37.20
N LEU A 3 -9.85 21.38 -36.15
CA LEU A 3 -10.41 22.34 -35.20
C LEU A 3 -9.30 22.77 -34.24
N GLU A 4 -9.05 24.08 -34.19
CA GLU A 4 -8.17 24.73 -33.23
C GLU A 4 -8.74 24.54 -31.82
N PHE A 5 -7.90 24.05 -30.90
CA PHE A 5 -8.20 24.03 -29.47
C PHE A 5 -7.98 25.43 -28.90
N ASP A 6 -9.03 26.01 -28.34
CA ASP A 6 -9.00 27.28 -27.63
C ASP A 6 -8.27 27.09 -26.27
N ASN A 7 -7.14 27.78 -26.13
CA ASN A 7 -6.18 27.62 -25.02
C ASN A 7 -6.49 28.50 -23.79
N ASN A 8 -7.68 29.10 -23.66
CA ASN A 8 -7.92 30.16 -22.67
C ASN A 8 -9.04 29.89 -21.65
N LEU A 9 -9.22 28.66 -21.17
CA LEU A 9 -10.25 28.35 -20.16
C LEU A 9 -9.79 27.57 -18.93
N TRP A 10 -8.55 27.73 -18.44
CA TRP A 10 -8.16 27.19 -17.12
C TRP A 10 -7.09 28.04 -16.40
N GLU A 11 -7.37 29.32 -16.14
CA GLU A 11 -6.61 30.08 -15.14
C GLU A 11 -7.12 29.75 -13.73
N ALA A 12 -6.79 28.55 -13.24
CA ALA A 12 -6.84 28.22 -11.83
C ALA A 12 -5.41 27.83 -11.40
N ASN A 13 -4.68 28.82 -10.90
CA ASN A 13 -3.28 28.76 -10.46
C ASN A 13 -2.96 27.50 -9.62
N PRO A 14 -2.35 26.45 -10.19
CA PRO A 14 -1.78 25.36 -9.44
C PRO A 14 -0.36 25.80 -9.09
N ARG A 15 -0.04 25.92 -7.80
CA ARG A 15 1.36 26.10 -7.36
C ARG A 15 2.21 25.04 -8.06
N GLN A 16 3.09 25.48 -8.96
CA GLN A 16 4.05 24.63 -9.65
C GLN A 16 4.91 23.93 -8.59
N LEU A 17 4.59 22.67 -8.32
CA LEU A 17 5.45 21.77 -7.58
C LEU A 17 6.32 21.04 -8.61
N SER A 18 7.47 21.63 -8.92
CA SER A 18 8.59 20.94 -9.55
C SER A 18 9.16 19.89 -8.58
N LEU A 19 9.91 18.89 -9.08
CA LEU A 19 10.66 17.95 -8.23
C LEU A 19 11.57 18.67 -7.21
N GLU A 20 12.02 19.90 -7.51
CA GLU A 20 12.79 20.73 -6.58
C GLU A 20 11.95 21.31 -5.42
N THR A 21 10.63 21.48 -5.58
CA THR A 21 9.73 21.97 -4.52
C THR A 21 9.09 20.83 -3.72
N ALA A 22 9.02 19.61 -4.25
CA ALA A 22 8.68 18.41 -3.47
C ALA A 22 9.73 18.11 -2.38
N ALA A 23 10.96 18.61 -2.53
CA ALA A 23 12.03 18.55 -1.53
C ALA A 23 11.82 19.51 -0.33
N VAL A 24 10.74 20.31 -0.33
CA VAL A 24 10.40 21.24 0.76
C VAL A 24 9.06 20.85 1.41
N TYR A 25 8.87 19.57 1.71
CA TYR A 25 8.09 19.25 2.92
C TYR A 25 9.00 19.57 4.10
N PRO A 26 8.58 20.45 5.05
CA PRO A 26 9.36 20.62 6.27
C PRO A 26 9.42 19.26 6.96
N ALA A 27 10.61 18.65 6.99
CA ALA A 27 10.91 17.64 7.98
C ALA A 27 10.44 18.22 9.32
N ASN A 28 9.38 17.64 9.88
CA ASN A 28 8.74 18.16 11.07
C ASN A 28 9.84 18.23 12.13
N LYS A 29 10.35 19.43 12.44
CA LYS A 29 11.40 19.66 13.44
C LYS A 29 10.84 19.51 14.85
N LYS A 30 9.97 18.53 15.08
CA LYS A 30 9.59 18.09 16.41
C LYS A 30 10.64 17.10 16.88
N LYS A 31 11.04 17.26 18.14
CA LYS A 31 12.01 16.41 18.83
C LYS A 31 11.73 14.93 18.54
N PRO A 32 12.77 14.07 18.48
CA PRO A 32 12.56 12.63 18.36
C PRO A 32 11.50 12.19 19.36
N SER A 33 10.46 11.50 18.86
CA SER A 33 9.42 10.91 19.69
C SER A 33 10.08 10.16 20.86
N PRO A 34 9.56 10.28 22.10
CA PRO A 34 10.14 9.60 23.26
C PRO A 34 10.19 8.06 23.10
N TYR A 35 9.54 7.51 22.06
CA TYR A 35 9.51 6.09 21.73
C TYR A 35 10.54 5.63 20.69
N ILE A 36 11.42 6.51 20.19
CA ILE A 36 12.56 6.09 19.35
C ILE A 36 13.54 5.20 20.13
N LYS A 37 13.53 5.25 21.47
CA LYS A 37 14.44 4.45 22.29
C LYS A 37 14.17 2.94 22.28
N ASP A 38 12.92 2.49 22.10
CA ASP A 38 12.60 1.06 22.21
C ASP A 38 12.76 0.27 20.89
N TYR A 39 12.90 0.95 19.75
CA TYR A 39 13.10 0.31 18.45
C TYR A 39 14.52 0.48 17.89
N ALA A 40 15.37 1.29 18.54
CA ALA A 40 16.75 1.51 18.12
C ALA A 40 17.57 0.21 18.13
N ASP A 41 17.30 -0.71 19.06
CA ASP A 41 18.00 -2.00 19.16
C ASP A 41 17.61 -3.02 18.07
N LEU A 42 16.57 -2.76 17.27
CA LEU A 42 16.16 -3.63 16.15
C LEU A 42 16.72 -3.16 14.79
N SER A 43 17.36 -1.99 14.73
CA SER A 43 17.81 -1.37 13.47
C SER A 43 19.24 -1.72 13.05
N ALA A 44 19.95 -2.53 13.83
CA ALA A 44 21.37 -2.81 13.66
C ALA A 44 21.66 -4.18 13.02
N GLU A 45 20.93 -4.60 11.98
CA GLU A 45 21.31 -5.78 11.18
C GLU A 45 21.05 -5.54 9.67
N THR A 46 22.08 -4.96 9.03
CA THR A 46 22.55 -5.15 7.64
C THR A 46 21.56 -5.10 6.46
N HIS A 47 21.78 -4.10 5.59
CA HIS A 47 21.46 -4.12 4.15
C HIS A 47 22.17 -5.29 3.44
N ASN A 48 21.58 -6.48 3.45
CA ASN A 48 22.06 -7.59 2.63
C ASN A 48 20.89 -8.15 1.83
N SER A 49 21.02 -8.07 0.51
CA SER A 49 19.96 -8.28 -0.48
C SER A 49 19.36 -9.70 -0.41
N SER A 50 20.10 -10.67 0.11
CA SER A 50 19.61 -12.01 0.42
C SER A 50 20.52 -12.60 1.50
N HIS A 51 19.96 -13.39 2.42
CA HIS A 51 20.72 -14.01 3.50
C HIS A 51 20.49 -15.52 3.52
N ILE A 52 21.52 -16.27 3.93
CA ILE A 52 21.44 -17.72 4.08
C ILE A 52 20.90 -18.03 5.47
N VAL A 53 19.75 -18.69 5.55
CA VAL A 53 19.15 -19.14 6.80
C VAL A 53 19.36 -20.64 6.95
N CYS A 54 20.03 -21.04 8.03
CA CYS A 54 20.30 -22.43 8.33
C CYS A 54 19.39 -22.95 9.46
N LYS A 55 18.67 -24.05 9.21
CA LYS A 55 17.96 -24.85 10.23
C LYS A 55 18.57 -26.25 10.29
N GLY A 56 19.39 -26.50 11.30
CA GLY A 56 20.20 -27.73 11.37
C GLY A 56 21.19 -27.79 10.21
N ASN A 57 21.19 -28.88 9.45
CA ASN A 57 22.11 -29.07 8.31
C ASN A 57 21.58 -28.52 6.98
N LYS A 58 20.37 -27.92 6.94
CA LYS A 58 19.80 -27.32 5.74
C LYS A 58 19.95 -25.81 5.81
N CYS A 59 20.60 -25.24 4.80
CA CYS A 59 20.74 -23.80 4.61
C CYS A 59 20.03 -23.41 3.32
N GLU A 60 19.14 -22.43 3.40
CA GLU A 60 18.37 -21.93 2.26
C GLU A 60 18.58 -20.43 2.13
N GLU A 61 18.72 -19.96 0.90
CA GLU A 61 18.75 -18.54 0.57
C GLU A 61 17.36 -17.94 0.77
N ARG A 62 17.29 -16.76 1.39
CA ARG A 62 16.04 -16.02 1.62
C ARG A 62 16.20 -14.55 1.29
N ALA A 63 15.12 -13.97 0.80
CA ALA A 63 15.03 -12.53 0.59
C ALA A 63 14.94 -11.80 1.94
N ASN A 64 15.33 -10.52 1.98
CA ASN A 64 15.00 -9.65 3.10
C ASN A 64 13.53 -9.21 2.99
N ALA A 65 12.61 -9.98 3.57
CA ALA A 65 11.18 -9.77 3.41
C ALA A 65 10.36 -9.95 4.69
N VAL A 66 9.15 -9.37 4.69
CA VAL A 66 8.22 -9.37 5.82
C VAL A 66 6.78 -9.54 5.38
N ILE A 67 5.96 -10.19 6.19
CA ILE A 67 4.51 -10.18 6.03
C ILE A 67 3.95 -9.00 6.80
N VAL A 68 3.23 -8.09 6.14
CA VAL A 68 2.64 -6.90 6.77
C VAL A 68 1.13 -7.07 6.84
N VAL A 69 0.59 -6.87 8.03
CA VAL A 69 -0.85 -6.97 8.31
C VAL A 69 -1.30 -5.71 9.02
N LEU A 70 -2.22 -4.96 8.40
CA LEU A 70 -2.95 -3.88 9.06
C LEU A 70 -4.30 -4.45 9.51
N CYS A 71 -4.56 -4.48 10.81
CA CYS A 71 -5.83 -5.01 11.31
C CYS A 71 -6.14 -4.53 12.72
N ARG A 72 -7.43 -4.58 13.07
CA ARG A 72 -7.94 -4.22 14.40
C ARG A 72 -8.02 -5.43 15.31
N ASN A 73 -8.06 -5.17 16.61
CA ASN A 73 -8.34 -6.18 17.63
C ASN A 73 -9.64 -6.97 17.36
N SER A 74 -10.68 -6.31 16.84
CA SER A 74 -11.98 -6.92 16.53
C SER A 74 -11.94 -7.90 15.36
N GLU A 75 -10.88 -7.88 14.55
CA GLU A 75 -10.70 -8.73 13.38
C GLU A 75 -9.93 -10.02 13.72
N LEU A 76 -9.74 -10.32 15.01
CA LEU A 76 -9.02 -11.51 15.45
C LEU A 76 -9.57 -12.80 14.84
N VAL A 77 -10.89 -12.97 14.82
CA VAL A 77 -11.52 -14.20 14.30
C VAL A 77 -11.22 -14.40 12.81
N PRO A 78 -11.53 -13.44 11.90
CA PRO A 78 -11.17 -13.58 10.49
C PRO A 78 -9.65 -13.68 10.28
N MET A 79 -8.83 -12.95 11.05
CA MET A 79 -7.37 -13.01 10.92
C MET A 79 -6.79 -14.37 11.30
N ARG A 80 -7.30 -15.02 12.36
CA ARG A 80 -6.86 -16.38 12.75
C ARG A 80 -7.09 -17.39 11.63
N ARG A 81 -8.19 -17.24 10.88
CA ARG A 81 -8.49 -18.11 9.74
C ARG A 81 -7.50 -17.86 8.61
N THR A 82 -7.34 -16.61 8.19
CA THR A 82 -6.37 -16.23 7.17
C THR A 82 -4.97 -16.72 7.51
N LEU A 83 -4.51 -16.49 8.74
CA LEU A 83 -3.15 -16.85 9.16
C LEU A 83 -2.94 -18.37 9.14
N ARG A 84 -3.93 -19.16 9.56
CA ARG A 84 -3.84 -20.62 9.46
C ARG A 84 -3.69 -21.07 8.01
N GLU A 85 -4.54 -20.56 7.12
CA GLU A 85 -4.48 -20.91 5.70
C GLU A 85 -3.14 -20.46 5.08
N PHE A 86 -2.68 -19.26 5.39
CA PHE A 86 -1.40 -18.73 4.91
C PHE A 86 -0.18 -19.52 5.41
N GLU A 87 -0.17 -19.92 6.69
CA GLU A 87 0.87 -20.80 7.24
C GLU A 87 0.86 -22.18 6.58
N ASP A 88 -0.32 -22.79 6.43
CA ASP A 88 -0.47 -24.12 5.84
C ASP A 88 0.01 -24.17 4.39
N ARG A 89 -0.34 -23.14 3.60
CA ARG A 89 0.01 -23.06 2.17
C ARG A 89 1.44 -22.61 1.91
N PHE A 90 1.99 -21.74 2.74
CA PHE A 90 3.27 -21.08 2.45
C PHE A 90 4.17 -20.95 3.70
N ASN A 91 3.79 -20.12 4.67
CA ASN A 91 4.79 -19.54 5.56
C ASN A 91 5.30 -20.49 6.65
N ARG A 92 4.67 -21.65 6.86
CA ARG A 92 5.25 -22.70 7.73
C ARG A 92 6.58 -23.24 7.17
N LYS A 93 6.73 -23.25 5.84
CA LYS A 93 7.96 -23.69 5.15
C LYS A 93 9.05 -22.59 5.23
N TYR A 94 8.67 -21.36 4.91
CA TYR A 94 9.61 -20.24 4.71
C TYR A 94 9.78 -19.32 5.91
N GLN A 95 8.88 -19.34 6.88
CA GLN A 95 9.08 -18.74 8.21
C GLN A 95 9.49 -17.26 8.18
N TYR A 96 8.93 -16.49 7.24
CA TYR A 96 9.10 -15.04 7.16
C TYR A 96 8.42 -14.36 8.35
N PRO A 97 9.01 -13.29 8.90
CA PRO A 97 8.46 -12.58 10.03
C PRO A 97 7.14 -11.87 9.68
N TYR A 98 6.31 -11.64 10.69
CA TYR A 98 5.10 -10.84 10.59
C TYR A 98 5.26 -9.51 11.34
N VAL A 99 4.78 -8.43 10.73
CA VAL A 99 4.56 -7.14 11.37
C VAL A 99 3.07 -6.83 11.31
N PHE A 100 2.44 -6.83 12.48
CA PHE A 100 1.05 -6.41 12.67
C PHE A 100 1.03 -4.94 13.07
N LEU A 101 0.25 -4.13 12.36
CA LEU A 101 0.07 -2.70 12.62
C LEU A 101 -1.40 -2.42 12.92
N ASN A 102 -1.65 -1.47 13.82
CA ASN A 102 -3.00 -1.01 14.17
C ASN A 102 -2.96 0.44 14.66
N ASP A 103 -4.06 1.18 14.46
CA ASP A 103 -4.23 2.54 14.99
C ASP A 103 -4.55 2.57 16.50
N GLU A 104 -4.79 1.39 17.09
CA GLU A 104 -4.94 1.19 18.53
C GLU A 104 -3.98 0.11 19.05
N PRO A 105 -3.57 0.15 20.33
CA PRO A 105 -2.77 -0.91 20.91
C PRO A 105 -3.41 -2.30 20.78
N PHE A 106 -2.66 -3.27 20.28
CA PHE A 106 -3.12 -4.66 20.26
C PHE A 106 -3.26 -5.21 21.69
N ASN A 107 -4.40 -5.83 21.98
CA ASN A 107 -4.70 -6.42 23.28
C ASN A 107 -3.99 -7.79 23.47
N ASN A 108 -3.95 -8.27 24.72
CA ASN A 108 -3.24 -9.51 25.05
C ASN A 108 -3.87 -10.75 24.41
N GLU A 109 -5.20 -10.77 24.24
CA GLU A 109 -5.90 -11.86 23.59
C GLU A 109 -5.47 -11.99 22.12
N PHE A 110 -5.41 -10.87 21.41
CA PHE A 110 -4.96 -10.78 20.02
C PHE A 110 -3.52 -11.26 19.90
N LYS A 111 -2.61 -10.65 20.68
CA LYS A 111 -1.17 -10.99 20.65
C LYS A 111 -0.92 -12.47 20.94
N THR A 112 -1.57 -13.02 21.96
CA THR A 112 -1.41 -14.42 22.36
C THR A 112 -1.97 -15.36 21.29
N SER A 113 -3.15 -15.05 20.75
CA SER A 113 -3.81 -15.88 19.74
C SER A 113 -3.04 -15.94 18.42
N ILE A 114 -2.49 -14.82 17.96
CA ILE A 114 -1.68 -14.77 16.74
C ILE A 114 -0.36 -15.52 16.92
N LYS A 115 0.35 -15.29 18.03
CA LYS A 115 1.63 -15.99 18.31
C LYS A 115 1.46 -17.50 18.41
N ALA A 116 0.29 -18.00 18.81
CA ALA A 116 0.02 -19.43 18.89
C ALA A 116 -0.18 -20.11 17.51
N LEU A 117 -0.31 -19.34 16.42
CA LEU A 117 -0.58 -19.87 15.09
C LEU A 117 0.66 -20.02 14.19
N THR A 118 1.81 -19.50 14.60
CA THR A 118 3.03 -19.53 13.79
C THR A 118 4.27 -19.68 14.65
N ASN A 119 5.31 -20.30 14.09
CA ASN A 119 6.66 -20.32 14.68
C ASN A 119 7.53 -19.17 14.19
N SER A 120 7.05 -18.36 13.23
CA SER A 120 7.74 -17.18 12.72
C SER A 120 7.80 -16.08 13.80
N LYS A 121 8.78 -15.19 13.69
CA LYS A 121 8.84 -13.97 14.52
C LYS A 121 7.60 -13.12 14.24
N VAL A 122 6.90 -12.67 15.28
CA VAL A 122 5.74 -11.77 15.18
C VAL A 122 6.01 -10.51 15.99
N ILE A 123 5.91 -9.36 15.34
CA ILE A 123 6.07 -8.03 15.95
C ILE A 123 4.74 -7.29 15.81
N PHE A 124 4.35 -6.57 16.86
CA PHE A 124 3.15 -5.74 16.90
C PHE A 124 3.58 -4.28 17.05
N GLY A 125 3.09 -3.41 16.19
CA GLY A 125 3.36 -1.98 16.21
C GLY A 125 2.09 -1.16 16.21
N ASP A 126 2.18 0.01 16.83
CA ASP A 126 1.10 0.98 16.89
C ASP A 126 1.37 2.08 15.85
N ILE A 127 0.33 2.52 15.16
CA ILE A 127 0.41 3.61 14.18
C ILE A 127 0.20 4.92 14.94
N ASN A 128 1.15 5.85 14.79
CA ASN A 128 1.06 7.15 15.44
C ASN A 128 0.03 8.06 14.76
N GLU A 129 -0.38 9.10 15.50
CA GLU A 129 -1.33 10.10 15.01
C GLU A 129 -0.82 10.81 13.74
N GLU A 130 0.50 11.03 13.60
CA GLU A 130 1.07 11.66 12.40
C GLU A 130 0.80 10.87 11.11
N MET A 131 0.73 9.54 11.20
CA MET A 131 0.41 8.65 10.07
C MET A 131 -1.09 8.38 9.94
N TRP A 132 -1.86 8.55 11.03
CA TRP A 132 -3.28 8.20 11.12
C TRP A 132 -4.15 9.35 11.65
N SER A 133 -4.10 10.50 10.98
CA SER A 133 -4.93 11.67 11.29
C SER A 133 -5.25 12.49 10.03
N TYR A 134 -6.03 13.55 10.19
CA TYR A 134 -6.20 14.56 9.17
C TYR A 134 -4.92 15.40 9.06
N PRO A 135 -4.41 15.67 7.85
CA PRO A 135 -3.46 16.75 7.64
C PRO A 135 -4.04 18.10 8.08
N ASP A 136 -3.19 18.99 8.61
CA ASP A 136 -3.61 20.29 9.17
C ASP A 136 -4.40 21.18 8.18
N PHE A 137 -4.15 21.04 6.87
CA PHE A 137 -4.82 21.81 5.83
C PHE A 137 -6.20 21.26 5.43
N VAL A 138 -6.56 20.05 5.87
CA VAL A 138 -7.84 19.44 5.54
C VAL A 138 -8.95 20.06 6.39
N ASN A 139 -9.96 20.63 5.73
CA ASN A 139 -11.14 21.15 6.40
C ASN A 139 -12.04 19.98 6.83
N GLN A 140 -12.00 19.67 8.13
CA GLN A 140 -12.72 18.53 8.70
C GLN A 140 -14.24 18.64 8.55
N SER A 141 -14.81 19.85 8.53
CA SER A 141 -16.25 20.05 8.30
C SER A 141 -16.64 19.67 6.87
N VAL A 142 -15.81 20.04 5.88
CA VAL A 142 -16.03 19.63 4.48
C VAL A 142 -15.87 18.12 4.32
N ALA A 143 -14.81 17.54 4.91
CA ALA A 143 -14.60 16.09 4.88
C ALA A 143 -15.77 15.34 5.54
N ALA A 144 -16.28 15.81 6.67
CA ALA A 144 -17.44 15.23 7.35
C ALA A 144 -18.71 15.28 6.47
N ASN A 145 -18.95 16.39 5.77
CA ASN A 145 -20.06 16.51 4.83
C ASN A 145 -19.93 15.53 3.66
N GLN A 146 -18.70 15.34 3.14
CA GLN A 146 -18.44 14.35 2.09
C GLN A 146 -18.69 12.92 2.57
N LEU A 147 -18.24 12.56 3.78
CA LEU A 147 -18.55 11.26 4.37
C LEU A 147 -20.08 11.01 4.44
N GLN A 148 -20.86 12.01 4.85
CA GLN A 148 -22.32 11.92 4.89
C GLN A 148 -22.94 11.76 3.51
N ASP A 149 -22.48 12.51 2.50
CA ASP A 149 -22.93 12.39 1.11
C ASP A 149 -22.66 10.99 0.55
N TYR A 150 -21.43 10.50 0.67
CA TYR A 150 -21.04 9.17 0.21
C TYR A 150 -21.84 8.06 0.92
N GLN A 151 -22.13 8.23 2.21
CA GLN A 151 -23.00 7.31 2.95
C GLN A 151 -24.45 7.35 2.43
N ALA A 152 -25.00 8.54 2.20
CA ALA A 152 -26.36 8.72 1.71
C ALA A 152 -26.56 8.13 0.29
N ARG A 153 -25.53 8.21 -0.56
CA ARG A 153 -25.50 7.57 -1.88
C ARG A 153 -25.25 6.06 -1.85
N GLY A 154 -25.00 5.47 -0.67
CA GLY A 154 -24.77 4.04 -0.52
C GLY A 154 -23.41 3.57 -1.09
N VAL A 155 -22.43 4.47 -1.22
CA VAL A 155 -21.09 4.11 -1.71
C VAL A 155 -20.41 3.22 -0.67
N MET A 156 -19.77 2.14 -1.12
CA MET A 156 -19.08 1.18 -0.24
C MET A 156 -18.03 1.89 0.63
N TYR A 157 -18.12 1.70 1.96
CA TYR A 157 -17.31 2.40 2.97
C TYR A 157 -17.39 3.94 2.90
N GLY A 158 -18.39 4.49 2.22
CA GLY A 158 -18.53 5.91 1.95
C GLY A 158 -18.54 6.79 3.20
N GLY A 159 -19.25 6.37 4.25
CA GLY A 159 -19.29 7.09 5.53
C GLY A 159 -18.17 6.77 6.51
N SER A 160 -17.17 5.97 6.13
CA SER A 160 -16.14 5.50 7.06
C SER A 160 -14.90 6.41 7.04
N LEU A 161 -14.72 7.21 8.09
CA LEU A 161 -13.50 8.00 8.28
C LEU A 161 -12.26 7.11 8.45
N SER A 162 -12.37 6.04 9.24
CA SER A 162 -11.26 5.12 9.45
C SER A 162 -10.83 4.40 8.16
N TYR A 163 -11.75 4.23 7.20
CA TYR A 163 -11.39 3.76 5.86
C TYR A 163 -10.58 4.80 5.07
N ARG A 164 -10.86 6.11 5.21
CA ARG A 164 -10.05 7.19 4.60
C ARG A 164 -8.64 7.19 5.16
N HIS A 165 -8.49 7.08 6.49
CA HIS A 165 -7.18 6.96 7.13
C HIS A 165 -6.43 5.71 6.66
N MET A 166 -7.11 4.56 6.56
CA MET A 166 -6.53 3.32 6.05
C MET A 166 -5.99 3.47 4.63
N CYS A 167 -6.80 4.01 3.70
CA CYS A 167 -6.36 4.19 2.31
C CYS A 167 -5.17 5.16 2.23
N ARG A 168 -5.20 6.26 2.97
CA ARG A 168 -4.06 7.19 3.04
C ARG A 168 -2.80 6.53 3.65
N PHE A 169 -2.95 5.77 4.73
CA PHE A 169 -1.87 5.07 5.41
C PHE A 169 -1.17 4.05 4.50
N ASN A 170 -1.96 3.22 3.81
CA ASN A 170 -1.43 2.25 2.87
C ASN A 170 -0.83 2.93 1.64
N SER A 171 -1.38 4.06 1.18
CA SER A 171 -0.78 4.83 0.09
C SER A 171 0.56 5.48 0.45
N GLY A 172 0.75 5.90 1.72
CA GLY A 172 1.77 6.90 2.03
C GLY A 172 2.74 6.62 3.17
N PHE A 173 2.42 5.66 4.05
CA PHE A 173 3.06 5.63 5.38
C PHE A 173 3.56 4.26 5.81
N PHE A 174 2.86 3.17 5.50
CA PHE A 174 3.19 1.84 6.05
C PHE A 174 4.64 1.41 5.76
N TYR A 175 5.16 1.68 4.55
CA TYR A 175 6.52 1.33 4.14
C TYR A 175 7.60 2.11 4.89
N ASN A 176 7.23 3.22 5.52
CA ASN A 176 8.09 4.04 6.34
C ASN A 176 7.98 3.77 7.84
N HIS A 177 7.05 2.91 8.25
CA HIS A 177 6.89 2.53 9.65
C HIS A 177 8.21 1.90 10.19
N PRO A 178 8.69 2.25 11.40
CA PRO A 178 9.99 1.78 11.90
C PRO A 178 10.16 0.26 11.91
N LEU A 179 9.07 -0.48 12.10
CA LEU A 179 9.09 -1.95 12.05
C LEU A 179 9.14 -2.54 10.64
N VAL A 180 8.85 -1.75 9.61
CA VAL A 180 8.85 -2.17 8.19
C VAL A 180 10.12 -1.68 7.48
N GLN A 181 10.70 -0.56 7.93
CA GLN A 181 11.94 0.04 7.40
C GLN A 181 13.09 -0.96 7.14
N PRO A 182 13.37 -1.94 8.03
CA PRO A 182 14.50 -2.85 7.83
C PRO A 182 14.35 -3.82 6.64
N TYR A 183 13.15 -3.98 6.09
CA TYR A 183 12.85 -4.98 5.06
C TYR A 183 12.91 -4.40 3.65
N GLU A 184 13.24 -5.25 2.66
CA GLU A 184 13.25 -4.88 1.23
C GLU A 184 11.97 -5.26 0.51
N TYR A 185 11.37 -6.41 0.83
CA TYR A 185 10.10 -6.86 0.26
C TYR A 185 9.03 -7.00 1.35
N TYR A 186 7.77 -6.86 0.95
CA TYR A 186 6.64 -7.21 1.81
C TYR A 186 5.57 -7.97 1.05
N TRP A 187 4.84 -8.78 1.79
CA TRP A 187 3.56 -9.34 1.36
C TRP A 187 2.47 -8.77 2.27
N ARG A 188 1.56 -7.99 1.70
CA ARG A 188 0.36 -7.52 2.40
C ARG A 188 -0.66 -8.67 2.51
N VAL A 189 -1.06 -8.95 3.75
CA VAL A 189 -2.09 -9.94 4.08
C VAL A 189 -3.17 -9.26 4.91
N GLU A 190 -4.42 -9.44 4.53
CA GLU A 190 -5.59 -8.82 5.17
C GLU A 190 -6.41 -9.87 5.96
N PRO A 191 -7.11 -9.50 7.04
CA PRO A 191 -8.07 -10.39 7.68
C PRO A 191 -9.20 -10.81 6.72
N GLY A 192 -9.65 -12.06 6.82
CA GLY A 192 -10.84 -12.54 6.09
C GLY A 192 -10.60 -12.88 4.61
N VAL A 193 -9.34 -13.09 4.24
CA VAL A 193 -8.93 -13.62 2.93
C VAL A 193 -8.59 -15.10 3.04
N HIS A 194 -8.61 -15.78 1.90
CA HIS A 194 -8.39 -17.21 1.76
C HIS A 194 -7.22 -17.55 0.86
N PHE A 195 -6.50 -18.63 1.21
CA PHE A 195 -5.41 -19.20 0.42
C PHE A 195 -5.67 -20.68 0.13
N TYR A 196 -5.72 -21.05 -1.15
CA TYR A 196 -6.16 -22.39 -1.57
C TYR A 196 -5.03 -23.30 -2.06
N CYS A 197 -4.00 -22.72 -2.68
CA CYS A 197 -2.91 -23.48 -3.33
C CYS A 197 -1.67 -23.55 -2.44
N ASP A 198 -1.03 -24.72 -2.39
CA ASP A 198 0.26 -24.87 -1.71
C ASP A 198 1.37 -24.22 -2.55
N LEU A 199 2.27 -23.47 -1.91
CA LEU A 199 3.43 -22.87 -2.55
C LEU A 199 4.69 -23.65 -2.15
N ASP A 200 5.33 -24.25 -3.15
CA ASP A 200 6.57 -25.03 -3.01
C ASP A 200 7.83 -24.26 -3.45
N TYR A 201 7.68 -22.96 -3.70
CA TYR A 201 8.77 -22.03 -3.93
C TYR A 201 8.60 -20.78 -3.06
N ASP A 202 9.66 -19.98 -2.97
CA ASP A 202 9.66 -18.71 -2.24
C ASP A 202 9.30 -17.55 -3.18
N PRO A 203 8.10 -16.93 -3.06
CA PRO A 203 7.70 -15.82 -3.90
C PRO A 203 8.58 -14.58 -3.74
N PHE A 204 9.11 -14.32 -2.54
CA PHE A 204 10.01 -13.18 -2.34
C PHE A 204 11.33 -13.39 -3.06
N LEU A 205 11.90 -14.59 -2.95
CA LEU A 205 13.13 -14.91 -3.65
C LEU A 205 12.92 -14.93 -5.17
N TYR A 206 11.76 -15.39 -5.65
CA TYR A 206 11.37 -15.28 -7.05
C TYR A 206 11.34 -13.82 -7.51
N MET A 207 10.66 -12.94 -6.77
CA MET A 207 10.56 -11.52 -7.10
C MET A 207 11.96 -10.90 -7.20
N GLN A 208 12.80 -11.16 -6.19
CA GLN A 208 14.16 -10.65 -6.13
C GLN A 208 15.02 -11.15 -7.30
N LYS A 209 15.07 -12.47 -7.55
CA LYS A 209 15.93 -13.07 -8.59
C LYS A 209 15.51 -12.68 -10.01
N ASN A 210 14.25 -12.32 -10.20
CA ASN A 210 13.70 -11.96 -11.51
C ASN A 210 13.47 -10.45 -11.68
N GLY A 211 14.01 -9.62 -10.78
CA GLY A 211 13.92 -8.16 -10.86
C GLY A 211 12.48 -7.63 -10.82
N LYS A 212 11.59 -8.33 -10.13
CA LYS A 212 10.19 -7.92 -9.98
C LYS A 212 10.05 -6.94 -8.83
N GLN A 213 9.30 -5.87 -9.07
CA GLN A 213 9.07 -4.80 -8.10
C GLN A 213 7.66 -4.86 -7.51
N TYR A 214 6.68 -5.39 -8.27
CA TYR A 214 5.29 -5.43 -7.84
C TYR A 214 4.60 -6.71 -8.34
N GLY A 215 3.83 -7.34 -7.45
CA GLY A 215 3.16 -8.61 -7.69
C GLY A 215 1.71 -8.55 -7.25
N PHE A 216 0.79 -8.95 -8.14
CA PHE A 216 -0.65 -8.94 -7.90
C PHE A 216 -1.27 -10.29 -8.23
N ASN A 217 -2.49 -10.51 -7.73
CA ASN A 217 -3.28 -11.72 -8.00
C ASN A 217 -4.67 -11.42 -8.57
N ILE A 218 -5.24 -10.24 -8.33
CA ILE A 218 -6.55 -9.87 -8.86
C ILE A 218 -6.44 -8.44 -9.42
N ALA A 219 -7.10 -8.20 -10.55
CA ALA A 219 -7.34 -6.86 -11.08
C ALA A 219 -8.84 -6.65 -11.27
N LEU A 220 -9.34 -5.49 -10.84
CA LEU A 220 -10.78 -5.15 -10.86
C LEU A 220 -10.97 -3.71 -11.35
N GLN A 221 -12.22 -3.37 -11.67
CA GLN A 221 -12.60 -1.98 -11.93
C GLN A 221 -13.04 -1.30 -10.63
N GLU A 222 -12.66 -0.04 -10.45
CA GLU A 222 -13.10 0.80 -9.33
C GLU A 222 -14.47 1.44 -9.60
N ILE A 223 -15.15 1.82 -8.52
CA ILE A 223 -16.37 2.63 -8.51
C ILE A 223 -16.01 4.06 -8.94
N PRO A 224 -16.47 4.55 -10.11
CA PRO A 224 -16.06 5.84 -10.66
C PRO A 224 -16.24 7.01 -9.67
N GLU A 225 -17.33 7.00 -8.91
CA GLU A 225 -17.69 8.06 -7.97
C GLU A 225 -16.73 8.21 -6.80
N THR A 226 -15.81 7.25 -6.61
CA THR A 226 -14.84 7.26 -5.50
C THR A 226 -13.55 8.01 -5.84
N ILE A 227 -13.30 8.21 -7.13
CA ILE A 227 -12.05 8.74 -7.69
C ILE A 227 -12.29 9.70 -8.87
N PRO A 228 -13.29 10.61 -8.82
CA PRO A 228 -13.64 11.44 -9.98
C PRO A 228 -12.48 12.31 -10.50
N THR A 229 -11.51 12.67 -9.66
CA THR A 229 -10.38 13.52 -10.06
C THR A 229 -9.01 12.84 -10.04
N LEU A 230 -8.91 11.60 -9.54
CA LEU A 230 -7.61 10.94 -9.31
C LEU A 230 -6.81 10.74 -10.59
N TRP A 231 -7.46 10.34 -11.68
CA TRP A 231 -6.80 10.13 -12.97
C TRP A 231 -6.23 11.43 -13.54
N ASP A 232 -6.99 12.51 -13.48
CA ASP A 232 -6.55 13.82 -13.99
C ASP A 232 -5.36 14.33 -13.18
N HIS A 233 -5.40 14.20 -11.85
CA HIS A 233 -4.25 14.48 -10.99
C HIS A 233 -3.02 13.63 -11.38
N THR A 234 -3.22 12.35 -11.65
CA THR A 234 -2.15 11.42 -12.06
C THR A 234 -1.53 11.84 -13.40
N MET A 235 -2.35 12.11 -14.41
CA MET A 235 -1.89 12.51 -15.73
C MET A 235 -1.19 13.87 -15.70
N ASN A 236 -1.72 14.82 -14.92
CA ASN A 236 -1.06 16.10 -14.69
C ASN A 236 0.31 15.92 -14.03
N PHE A 237 0.42 15.07 -13.01
CA PHE A 237 1.70 14.75 -12.39
C PHE A 237 2.68 14.12 -13.41
N ALA A 238 2.23 13.15 -14.20
CA ALA A 238 3.06 12.50 -15.21
C ALA A 238 3.55 13.46 -16.29
N HIS A 239 2.69 14.36 -16.78
CA HIS A 239 3.04 15.37 -17.77
C HIS A 239 4.03 16.40 -17.23
N LEU A 240 3.78 16.95 -16.03
CA LEU A 240 4.67 17.93 -15.39
C LEU A 240 6.06 17.37 -15.13
N ASN A 241 6.16 16.07 -14.84
CA ASN A 241 7.42 15.36 -14.61
C ASN A 241 8.00 14.70 -15.86
N GLN A 242 7.39 14.92 -17.04
CA GLN A 242 7.84 14.37 -18.33
C GLN A 242 8.04 12.84 -18.31
N LEU A 243 7.20 12.12 -17.57
CA LEU A 243 7.31 10.68 -17.44
C LEU A 243 6.94 10.01 -18.76
N ASN A 244 7.87 9.22 -19.32
CA ASN A 244 7.60 8.41 -20.50
C ASN A 244 7.44 6.95 -20.09
N THR A 245 6.18 6.52 -19.91
CA THR A 245 5.85 5.24 -19.29
C THR A 245 4.91 4.47 -20.22
N THR A 246 5.27 3.22 -20.50
CA THR A 246 4.47 2.36 -21.37
C THR A 246 3.40 1.61 -20.58
N LEU A 247 3.63 1.35 -19.30
CA LEU A 247 2.71 0.61 -18.45
C LEU A 247 1.48 1.44 -18.05
N LEU A 248 1.61 2.76 -17.85
CA LEU A 248 0.47 3.62 -17.50
C LEU A 248 -0.65 3.56 -18.55
N ARG A 249 -0.30 3.34 -19.83
CA ARG A 249 -1.27 3.16 -20.92
C ARG A 249 -2.20 1.98 -20.71
N PHE A 250 -1.80 0.97 -19.94
CA PHE A 250 -2.66 -0.16 -19.58
C PHE A 250 -3.87 0.27 -18.73
N PHE A 251 -3.76 1.40 -18.03
CA PHE A 251 -4.83 2.00 -17.23
C PHE A 251 -5.64 3.03 -18.03
N GLY A 252 -5.16 3.47 -19.19
CA GLY A 252 -5.90 4.38 -20.06
C GLY A 252 -7.05 3.70 -20.81
N ASN A 253 -8.05 4.49 -21.18
CA ASN A 253 -9.09 4.10 -22.13
C ASN A 253 -8.69 4.55 -23.56
N PRO A 254 -8.92 3.72 -24.61
CA PRO A 254 -8.66 4.12 -26.00
C PRO A 254 -9.38 5.39 -26.46
N MET A 255 -10.51 5.74 -25.83
CA MET A 255 -11.31 6.93 -26.13
C MET A 255 -11.01 8.14 -25.24
N ASP A 256 -9.89 8.11 -24.50
CA ASP A 256 -9.51 9.05 -23.44
C ASP A 256 -10.07 8.73 -22.04
N GLY A 257 -9.33 9.11 -21.01
CA GLY A 257 -9.65 8.88 -19.59
C GLY A 257 -9.15 7.56 -18.98
N TYR A 258 -9.56 7.31 -17.73
CA TYR A 258 -9.21 6.12 -16.96
C TYR A 258 -10.13 4.94 -17.29
N ASN A 259 -9.57 3.74 -17.45
CA ASN A 259 -10.38 2.51 -17.64
C ASN A 259 -10.86 1.88 -16.31
N LEU A 260 -10.59 2.53 -15.18
CA LEU A 260 -10.94 2.15 -13.82
C LEU A 260 -10.23 0.90 -13.29
N CYS A 261 -9.41 0.24 -14.10
CA CYS A 261 -8.71 -0.98 -13.70
C CYS A 261 -7.62 -0.67 -12.69
N HIS A 262 -7.49 -1.51 -11.68
CA HIS A 262 -6.40 -1.46 -10.71
C HIS A 262 -6.07 -2.87 -10.24
N PHE A 263 -4.83 -3.05 -9.77
CA PHE A 263 -4.42 -4.22 -9.00
C PHE A 263 -5.05 -4.15 -7.61
N TRP A 264 -5.65 -5.24 -7.17
CA TRP A 264 -6.39 -5.25 -5.91
C TRP A 264 -5.45 -5.47 -4.72
N SER A 265 -5.03 -4.37 -4.09
CA SER A 265 -3.93 -4.29 -3.12
C SER A 265 -4.16 -5.04 -1.80
N ASN A 266 -5.34 -5.60 -1.55
CA ASN A 266 -5.56 -6.56 -0.46
C ASN A 266 -4.61 -7.78 -0.57
N PHE A 267 -4.19 -8.09 -1.80
CA PHE A 267 -3.05 -8.94 -2.10
C PHE A 267 -1.97 -8.09 -2.79
N GLU A 268 -0.78 -8.05 -2.21
CA GLU A 268 0.33 -7.32 -2.79
C GLU A 268 1.66 -7.92 -2.32
N ILE A 269 2.51 -8.34 -3.25
CA ILE A 269 3.91 -8.69 -2.98
C ILE A 269 4.77 -7.68 -3.70
N ALA A 270 5.47 -6.80 -2.99
CA ALA A 270 6.21 -5.73 -3.64
C ALA A 270 7.53 -5.40 -2.95
N ASN A 271 8.42 -4.80 -3.71
CA ASN A 271 9.65 -4.20 -3.21
C ASN A 271 9.31 -2.87 -2.53
N LEU A 272 9.62 -2.71 -1.25
CA LEU A 272 9.35 -1.50 -0.48
C LEU A 272 10.09 -0.27 -1.03
N ASN A 273 11.21 -0.43 -1.75
CA ASN A 273 11.91 0.68 -2.40
C ASN A 273 11.08 1.32 -3.51
N LEU A 274 10.12 0.59 -4.08
CA LEU A 274 9.14 1.12 -5.03
C LEU A 274 8.40 2.33 -4.47
N TRP A 275 8.10 2.28 -3.16
CA TRP A 275 7.38 3.30 -2.43
C TRP A 275 8.33 4.30 -1.80
N ARG A 276 9.49 3.86 -1.29
CA ARG A 276 10.45 4.75 -0.60
C ARG A 276 11.20 5.70 -1.54
N ARG A 277 11.24 5.42 -2.84
CA ARG A 277 11.97 6.26 -3.81
C ARG A 277 11.37 7.66 -3.93
N PRO A 278 12.19 8.69 -4.22
CA PRO A 278 11.75 10.08 -4.28
C PRO A 278 10.59 10.33 -5.23
N GLU A 279 10.51 9.62 -6.35
CA GLU A 279 9.48 9.80 -7.38
C GLU A 279 8.09 9.42 -6.86
N TYR A 280 8.00 8.27 -6.16
CA TYR A 280 6.74 7.87 -5.53
C TYR A 280 6.39 8.77 -4.36
N GLN A 281 7.36 9.13 -3.51
CA GLN A 281 7.12 10.07 -2.41
C GLN A 281 6.58 11.41 -2.91
N ALA A 282 7.14 11.96 -3.99
CA ALA A 282 6.66 13.19 -4.61
C ALA A 282 5.22 13.05 -5.14
N TYR A 283 4.91 11.91 -5.78
CA TYR A 283 3.55 11.63 -6.25
C TYR A 283 2.55 11.50 -5.09
N PHE A 284 2.87 10.71 -4.06
CA PHE A 284 2.02 10.57 -2.88
C PHE A 284 1.82 11.91 -2.18
N HIS A 285 2.86 12.71 -1.97
CA HIS A 285 2.74 14.04 -1.35
C HIS A 285 1.89 15.00 -2.18
N TYR A 286 2.02 14.96 -3.51
CA TYR A 286 1.15 15.72 -4.40
C TYR A 286 -0.32 15.31 -4.21
N LEU A 287 -0.62 14.02 -4.27
CA LEU A 287 -1.98 13.52 -4.04
C LEU A 287 -2.49 13.89 -2.65
N ASP A 288 -1.69 13.70 -1.61
CA ASP A 288 -2.06 14.00 -0.23
C ASP A 288 -2.40 15.49 -0.07
N SER A 289 -1.62 16.38 -0.70
CA SER A 289 -1.82 17.83 -0.65
C SER A 289 -3.17 18.32 -1.21
N THR A 290 -3.86 17.50 -2.00
CA THR A 290 -5.21 17.80 -2.49
C THR A 290 -6.28 17.67 -1.39
N GLY A 291 -6.01 16.86 -0.36
CA GLY A 291 -7.00 16.45 0.63
C GLY A 291 -8.01 15.42 0.14
N ASN A 292 -7.89 14.93 -1.09
CA ASN A 292 -8.90 14.06 -1.72
C ASN A 292 -8.90 12.62 -1.19
N PHE A 293 -7.97 12.21 -0.34
CA PHE A 293 -8.18 11.01 0.50
C PHE A 293 -9.37 11.18 1.46
N PHE A 294 -9.74 12.42 1.79
CA PHE A 294 -10.82 12.75 2.73
C PHE A 294 -12.02 13.44 2.06
N TYR A 295 -11.80 14.27 1.03
CA TYR A 295 -12.89 14.90 0.27
C TYR A 295 -13.49 13.93 -0.77
N GLU A 296 -12.67 13.07 -1.36
CA GLU A 296 -13.06 11.93 -2.18
C GLU A 296 -12.63 10.64 -1.50
N ARG A 297 -12.85 9.47 -2.12
CA ARG A 297 -12.56 8.14 -1.53
C ARG A 297 -11.43 7.43 -2.27
N TRP A 298 -10.30 8.13 -2.42
CA TRP A 298 -9.12 7.57 -3.07
C TRP A 298 -8.59 6.35 -2.31
N GLY A 299 -8.66 5.18 -2.95
CA GLY A 299 -8.15 3.92 -2.42
C GLY A 299 -6.68 3.72 -2.75
N ASP A 300 -5.95 3.09 -1.83
CA ASP A 300 -4.53 2.75 -2.00
C ASP A 300 -4.30 1.83 -3.21
N ALA A 301 -5.24 0.93 -3.52
CA ALA A 301 -5.16 0.03 -4.67
C ALA A 301 -4.97 0.79 -5.99
N ILE A 302 -5.73 1.88 -6.19
CA ILE A 302 -5.66 2.71 -7.39
C ILE A 302 -4.38 3.55 -7.36
N VAL A 303 -4.03 4.15 -6.22
CA VAL A 303 -2.80 4.94 -6.07
C VAL A 303 -1.57 4.10 -6.39
N HIS A 304 -1.46 2.89 -5.83
CA HIS A 304 -0.38 1.95 -6.08
C HIS A 304 -0.35 1.48 -7.55
N SER A 305 -1.52 1.20 -8.12
CA SER A 305 -1.62 0.76 -9.54
C SER A 305 -1.16 1.83 -10.50
N LEU A 306 -1.61 3.08 -10.31
CA LEU A 306 -1.20 4.21 -11.13
C LEU A 306 0.28 4.55 -10.94
N ALA A 307 0.79 4.46 -9.73
CA ALA A 307 2.22 4.60 -9.46
C ALA A 307 3.06 3.49 -10.12
N ALA A 308 2.64 2.22 -10.04
CA ALA A 308 3.26 1.13 -10.76
C ALA A 308 3.24 1.41 -12.27
N GLY A 309 2.10 1.85 -12.80
CA GLY A 309 1.97 2.29 -14.19
C GLY A 309 2.95 3.40 -14.58
N MET A 310 3.13 4.41 -13.73
CA MET A 310 4.01 5.54 -14.00
C MET A 310 5.49 5.20 -13.93
N PHE A 311 5.87 4.31 -13.03
CA PHE A 311 7.25 4.22 -12.59
C PHE A 311 7.88 2.83 -12.74
N LEU A 312 7.16 1.87 -13.31
CA LEU A 312 7.67 0.53 -13.61
C LEU A 312 7.50 0.19 -15.09
N ASN A 313 8.34 -0.72 -15.55
CA ASN A 313 8.16 -1.41 -16.80
C ASN A 313 7.26 -2.63 -16.60
N LYS A 314 6.58 -3.07 -17.68
CA LYS A 314 5.75 -4.28 -17.66
C LYS A 314 6.50 -5.52 -17.16
N SER A 315 7.81 -5.64 -17.46
CA SER A 315 8.65 -6.77 -17.03
C SER A 315 8.90 -6.81 -15.52
N GLU A 316 8.72 -5.70 -14.81
CA GLU A 316 8.92 -5.57 -13.37
C GLU A 316 7.64 -5.88 -12.57
N VAL A 317 6.50 -6.02 -13.26
CA VAL A 317 5.22 -6.41 -12.67
C VAL A 317 4.98 -7.90 -12.91
N HIS A 318 4.52 -8.62 -11.89
CA HIS A 318 4.23 -10.04 -11.95
C HIS A 318 2.77 -10.34 -11.58
N PHE A 319 2.13 -11.19 -12.38
CA PHE A 319 0.82 -11.75 -12.06
C PHE A 319 1.04 -13.14 -11.46
N PHE A 320 0.74 -13.27 -10.17
CA PHE A 320 0.81 -14.54 -9.44
C PHE A 320 -0.46 -15.35 -9.71
N ASP A 321 -0.52 -16.02 -10.86
CA ASP A 321 -1.67 -16.83 -11.28
C ASP A 321 -1.79 -18.18 -10.55
N ASP A 322 -0.71 -18.58 -9.87
CA ASP A 322 -0.57 -19.82 -9.12
C ASP A 322 -1.00 -19.70 -7.64
N ILE A 323 -1.10 -18.48 -7.11
CA ILE A 323 -1.56 -18.24 -5.74
C ILE A 323 -3.10 -18.17 -5.72
N GLY A 324 -3.76 -19.29 -5.44
CA GLY A 324 -5.21 -19.32 -5.29
C GLY A 324 -5.68 -18.46 -4.11
N TYR A 325 -6.33 -17.34 -4.39
CA TYR A 325 -6.70 -16.32 -3.40
C TYR A 325 -8.16 -15.85 -3.56
N LYS A 326 -8.84 -15.61 -2.44
CA LYS A 326 -10.20 -15.03 -2.41
C LYS A 326 -10.33 -14.08 -1.23
N VAL A 327 -11.10 -13.02 -1.39
CA VAL A 327 -11.50 -12.13 -0.31
C VAL A 327 -12.99 -12.33 -0.03
N SER A 328 -13.35 -12.49 1.25
CA SER A 328 -14.73 -12.84 1.65
C SER A 328 -15.82 -11.86 1.22
N SER A 329 -15.47 -10.62 0.84
CA SER A 329 -16.44 -9.58 0.42
C SER A 329 -16.87 -9.69 -1.04
N LEU A 330 -16.17 -10.46 -1.88
CA LEU A 330 -16.65 -10.78 -3.22
C LEU A 330 -17.80 -11.78 -3.09
N LYS A 331 -19.03 -11.27 -3.11
CA LYS A 331 -20.21 -12.10 -3.35
C LYS A 331 -20.12 -12.61 -4.78
N ASP A 332 -20.11 -13.93 -4.91
CA ASP A 332 -20.18 -14.64 -6.19
C ASP A 332 -21.46 -14.27 -6.97
#